data_AF-A0A0F2NPW1-F1
#
_entry.id   AF-A0A0F2NPW1-F1
#
_cell.length_a   1.000
_cell.length_b   1.000
_cell.length_c   1.000
_cell.angle_alpha   90.00
_cell.angle_beta   90.00
_cell.angle_gamma   90.00
#
_symmetry.space_group_name_H-M   'P 1'
#
loop_
_entity.id
_entity.type
_entity.pdbx_description
1 polymer ?
#
loop_
_entity_poly.entity_id
_entity_poly.type
_entity_poly.pdbx_seq_one_letter_code
_entity_poly.pdbx_strand_id
1 'polypeptide(L)' 'MEIPRMPKVVLREKLEDPAVILIDVRRDENISVKIPGAVREDPEKVDQWEEKYPKDRQVVLYCS' A
#
# COMPACT_ATOMS: atom_id res chain seq x y z
N MET A 1 19.04 6.14 3.25
CA MET A 1 17.84 6.65 3.96
C MET A 1 17.02 5.43 4.33
N GLU A 2 16.67 5.26 5.61
CA GLU A 2 15.78 4.18 6.04
C GLU A 2 14.33 4.62 5.84
N ILE A 3 13.50 3.72 5.30
CA ILE A 3 12.07 3.96 5.12
C ILE A 3 11.33 3.43 6.36
N PRO A 4 10.47 4.23 7.01
CA PRO A 4 9.77 3.80 8.22
C PRO A 4 8.90 2.57 7.94
N ARG A 5 8.98 1.59 8.84
CA ARG A 5 8.18 0.37 8.76
C ARG A 5 7.01 0.44 9.74
N MET A 6 5.86 -0.05 9.31
CA MET A 6 4.67 -0.17 10.16
C MET A 6 4.50 -1.61 10.66
N PRO A 7 4.37 -1.83 11.97
CA PRO A 7 4.01 -3.15 12.49
C PRO A 7 2.63 -3.60 12.01
N LYS A 8 2.46 -4.91 11.79
CA LYS A 8 1.19 -5.48 11.30
C LYS A 8 0.00 -5.18 12.23
N VAL A 9 0.23 -5.09 13.54
CA VAL A 9 -0.82 -4.77 14.52
C VAL A 9 -1.32 -3.33 14.35
N VAL A 10 -0.41 -2.38 14.12
CA VAL A 10 -0.75 -0.97 13.90
C VAL A 10 -1.49 -0.78 12.57
N LEU A 11 -1.06 -1.48 11.51
CA LEU A 11 -1.75 -1.42 10.23
C LEU A 11 -3.19 -1.93 10.34
N ARG A 12 -3.44 -3.00 11.11
CA ARG A 12 -4.78 -3.56 11.31
C ARG A 12 -5.76 -2.55 11.92
N GLU A 13 -5.31 -1.76 12.90
CA GLU A 13 -6.11 -0.71 13.53
C GLU A 13 -6.45 0.44 12.57
N LYS A 14 -5.72 0.55 11.46
CA LYS A 14 -5.84 1.62 10.46
C LYS A 14 -6.52 1.19 9.15
N LEU A 15 -6.96 -0.06 9.01
CA LEU A 15 -7.55 -0.55 7.76
C LEU A 15 -8.86 0.17 7.38
N GLU A 16 -9.58 0.71 8.36
CA GLU A 16 -10.82 1.44 8.15
C GLU A 16 -10.60 2.96 8.05
N ASP A 17 -9.36 3.43 8.20
CA ASP A 17 -9.02 4.85 8.13
C ASP A 17 -8.96 5.32 6.66
N PRO A 18 -9.84 6.23 6.20
CA PRO A 18 -9.84 6.71 4.83
C PRO A 18 -8.59 7.54 4.47
N ALA A 19 -7.82 7.98 5.47
CA ALA A 19 -6.55 8.66 5.27
C ALA A 19 -5.39 7.70 4.94
N VAL A 20 -5.60 6.38 5.01
CA VAL A 20 -4.60 5.37 4.68
C VAL A 20 -4.89 4.76 3.30
N ILE A 21 -3.89 4.84 2.42
CA ILE A 21 -3.91 4.16 1.12
C ILE A 21 -2.99 2.95 1.24
N LEU A 22 -3.58 1.76 1.21
CA LEU A 22 -2.85 0.52 1.26
C LEU A 22 -2.58 0.01 -0.16
N ILE A 23 -1.31 -0.16 -0.52
CA ILE A 23 -0.89 -0.58 -1.85
C ILE A 23 -0.17 -1.94 -1.78
N ASP A 24 -0.72 -2.90 -2.50
CA ASP A 24 -0.12 -4.19 -2.79
C ASP A 24 0.85 -4.05 -3.96
N VAL A 25 2.14 -4.25 -3.70
CA VAL A 25 3.20 -4.19 -4.72
C VAL A 25 3.81 -5.57 -5.01
N ARG A 26 3.11 -6.66 -4.65
CA ARG A 26 3.56 -8.02 -4.95
C ARG A 26 3.63 -8.22 -6.46
N ARG A 27 4.72 -8.81 -6.95
CA ARG A 27 4.91 -9.13 -8.39
C ARG A 27 4.10 -10.34 -8.83
N ASP A 28 3.84 -11.28 -7.92
CA ASP A 28 3.05 -12.48 -8.25
C ASP A 28 1.55 -12.14 -8.33
N GLU A 29 0.99 -12.30 -9.52
CA GLU A 29 -0.43 -12.06 -9.82
C GLU A 29 -1.33 -13.25 -9.45
N ASN A 30 -0.75 -14.42 -9.17
CA ASN A 30 -1.51 -15.64 -8.87
C ASN A 30 -2.02 -15.69 -7.42
N ILE A 31 -1.73 -14.67 -6.60
CA ILE A 31 -2.18 -14.65 -5.21
C ILE A 31 -3.59 -14.06 -5.13
N SER A 32 -4.56 -14.95 -4.92
CA SER A 32 -5.98 -14.60 -4.84
C SER A 32 -6.37 -13.79 -3.60
N VAL A 33 -5.54 -13.80 -2.56
CA VAL A 33 -5.82 -13.12 -1.29
C VAL A 33 -4.97 -11.85 -1.14
N LYS A 34 -5.65 -10.73 -0.90
CA LYS A 34 -5.04 -9.43 -0.57
C LYS A 34 -5.63 -8.88 0.72
N ILE A 35 -4.93 -7.95 1.34
CA ILE A 35 -5.47 -7.24 2.51
C ILE A 35 -6.72 -6.44 2.07
N PRO A 36 -7.84 -6.48 2.82
CA PRO A 36 -9.02 -5.67 2.50
C PRO A 36 -8.68 -4.19 2.34
N GLY A 37 -9.29 -3.53 1.36
CA GLY A 37 -9.00 -2.14 1.03
C GLY A 37 -7.71 -1.91 0.23
N ALA A 38 -6.86 -2.92 0.05
CA ALA A 38 -5.63 -2.77 -0.73
C ALA A 38 -5.92 -2.60 -2.23
N VAL A 39 -5.26 -1.59 -2.82
CA VAL A 39 -5.17 -1.40 -4.26
C VAL A 39 -3.89 -2.07 -4.75
N ARG A 40 -3.94 -2.73 -5.91
CA ARG A 40 -2.76 -3.36 -6.49
C ARG A 40 -2.12 -2.41 -7.49
N GLU A 41 -0.82 -2.19 -7.34
CA GLU A 41 -0.04 -1.38 -8.27
C GLU A 41 1.25 -2.10 -8.66
N ASP A 42 1.75 -1.74 -9.85
CA ASP A 42 3.01 -2.25 -10.37
C ASP A 42 4.18 -1.44 -9.78
N PRO A 43 5.09 -2.04 -8.99
CA PRO A 43 6.24 -1.33 -8.42
C PRO A 43 7.23 -0.81 -9.46
N GLU A 44 7.10 -1.16 -10.74
CA GLU A 44 7.92 -0.63 -11.84
C GLU A 44 7.31 0.64 -12.46
N LYS A 45 6.12 1.06 -12.01
CA LYS A 45 5.37 2.24 -12.51
C LYS A 45 5.10 3.29 -11.42
N VAL A 46 6.04 3.44 -10.49
CA VAL A 46 5.92 4.36 -9.34
C VAL A 46 5.82 5.83 -9.78
N ASP A 47 6.40 6.18 -10.94
CA ASP A 47 6.27 7.49 -11.57
C ASP A 47 4.81 7.89 -11.81
N GLN A 48 3.93 6.93 -12.09
CA GLN A 48 2.51 7.17 -12.31
C GLN A 48 1.72 7.40 -11.00
N TRP A 49 2.30 7.04 -9.85
CA TRP A 49 1.61 7.10 -8.56
C TRP A 49 1.52 8.53 -8.03
N GLU A 50 2.46 9.40 -8.41
CA GLU A 50 2.50 10.79 -7.95
C GLU A 50 1.24 11.57 -8.33
N GLU A 51 0.74 11.37 -9.55
CA GLU A 51 -0.48 12.04 -10.03
C GLU A 51 -1.74 11.34 -9.53
N LYS A 52 -1.65 10.04 -9.24
CA LYS A 52 -2.79 9.19 -8.90
C LYS A 52 -3.22 9.29 -7.44
N TYR A 53 -2.26 9.37 -6.51
CA TYR A 53 -2.55 9.36 -5.08
C TYR A 53 -2.42 10.74 -4.45
N PRO A 54 -3.39 11.13 -3.61
CA PRO A 54 -3.37 12.44 -2.97
C PRO A 54 -2.22 12.53 -1.95
N LYS A 55 -1.48 13.64 -2.01
CA LYS A 55 -0.23 13.86 -1.24
C LYS A 55 -0.45 14.11 0.25
N ASP A 56 -1.70 14.32 0.68
CA ASP A 56 -2.11 14.52 2.06
C ASP A 56 -2.48 13.20 2.77
N ARG A 57 -2.40 12.05 2.09
CA ARG A 57 -2.72 10.74 2.65
C ARG A 57 -1.49 9.90 2.92
N GLN A 58 -1.59 9.02 3.90
CA GLN A 58 -0.53 8.09 4.23
C GLN A 58 -0.57 6.89 3.27
N VAL A 59 0.47 6.73 2.46
CA VAL A 59 0.65 5.56 1.61
C VAL A 59 1.42 4.48 2.38
N VAL A 60 0.86 3.27 2.43
CA VAL A 60 1.50 2.08 3.01
C VAL A 60 1.69 1.06 1.91
N LEU A 61 2.93 0.71 1.62
CA LEU A 61 3.29 -0.32 0.65
C LEU A 61 3.50 -1.66 1.37
N TYR A 62 3.01 -2.75 0.78
CA TYR A 62 3.34 -4.10 1.26
C TYR A 62 3.69 -5.05 0.11
N CYS A 63 4.62 -5.95 0.41
CA CYS A 63 5.06 -7.04 -0.46
C CYS A 63 5.08 -8.38 0.31
N SER A 64 5.39 -9.46 -0.40
CA SER A 64 5.59 -10.82 0.13
C SER A 64 6.95 -11.00 0.77
#